data_AF-A0A3P5YY64-F1
#
_entry.id   AF-A0A3P5YY64-F1
#
_cell.length_a   1.000
_cell.length_b   1.000
_cell.length_c   1.000
_cell.angle_alpha   90.00
_cell.angle_beta   90.00
_cell.angle_gamma   90.00
#
_symmetry.space_group_name_H-M   'P 1'
#
loop_
_entity.id
_entity.type
_entity.pdbx_description
1 polymer ?
#
loop_
_entity_poly.entity_id
_entity_poly.type
_entity_poly.pdbx_seq_one_letter_code
_entity_poly.pdbx_strand_id
1 'polypeptide(L)'
;MIDSGDSKPDEVTMVSALSACGHVGDIELGDWIVDYIAKNQVNFGVSGYRSLIFMHARCGNLREAKRVLEEMNGRDIVSYNTLISAFSANEDGVEMLNLFSKMKEVGIEPDRVTYTDVLTACSCLGLLEEDQRTLRNPSADHYSCLDDILS
;
A
#
# COMPACT_ATOMS: atom_id res chain seq x y z
N MET A 1 -22.02 -3.22 37.43
CA MET A 1 -22.81 -3.68 36.27
C MET A 1 -22.35 -2.80 35.12
N ILE A 2 -21.39 -3.28 34.34
CA ILE A 2 -20.96 -2.55 33.14
C ILE A 2 -22.12 -2.68 32.17
N ASP A 3 -22.66 -1.54 31.74
CA ASP A 3 -23.67 -1.49 30.70
C ASP A 3 -23.05 -2.09 29.44
N SER A 4 -23.29 -3.37 29.19
CA SER A 4 -23.00 -4.02 27.92
C SER A 4 -24.07 -3.55 26.93
N GLY A 5 -24.05 -2.26 26.62
CA GLY A 5 -24.75 -1.72 25.48
C GLY A 5 -24.09 -2.32 24.24
N ASP A 6 -24.90 -2.82 23.31
CA ASP A 6 -24.48 -3.20 21.96
C ASP A 6 -23.93 -1.95 21.24
N SER A 7 -22.73 -1.51 21.61
CA SER A 7 -22.03 -0.43 20.94
C SER A 7 -21.60 -0.95 19.59
N LYS A 8 -22.18 -0.38 18.53
CA LYS A 8 -21.78 -0.73 17.16
C LYS A 8 -20.28 -0.46 16.99
N PRO A 9 -19.54 -1.37 16.32
CA PRO A 9 -18.17 -1.14 15.93
C PRO A 9 -17.98 0.22 15.23
N ASP A 10 -16.96 0.94 15.65
CA ASP A 10 -16.52 2.21 15.08
C ASP A 10 -15.29 2.03 14.18
N GLU A 11 -14.72 3.14 13.66
CA GLU A 11 -13.53 3.10 12.80
C GLU A 11 -12.37 2.35 13.47
N VAL A 12 -12.11 2.59 14.76
CA VAL A 12 -10.99 1.96 15.48
C VAL A 12 -11.15 0.44 15.53
N THR A 13 -12.37 -0.03 15.79
CA THR A 13 -12.71 -1.45 15.80
C THR A 13 -12.49 -2.07 14.41
N MET A 14 -12.96 -1.39 13.37
CA MET A 14 -12.84 -1.85 11.97
C MET A 14 -11.41 -1.88 11.48
N VAL A 15 -10.63 -0.83 11.75
CA VAL A 15 -9.20 -0.76 11.42
C VAL A 15 -8.45 -1.94 12.03
N SER A 16 -8.70 -2.22 13.31
CA SER A 16 -8.04 -3.33 14.02
C SER A 16 -8.37 -4.68 13.39
N ALA A 17 -9.64 -4.89 13.02
CA ALA A 17 -10.09 -6.12 12.39
C ALA A 17 -9.53 -6.29 10.97
N LEU A 18 -9.54 -5.23 10.14
CA LEU A 18 -8.96 -5.23 8.80
C LEU A 18 -7.45 -5.49 8.83
N SER A 19 -6.72 -4.85 9.75
CA SER A 19 -5.28 -5.11 9.92
C SER A 19 -5.02 -6.56 10.30
N ALA A 20 -5.81 -7.14 11.21
CA ALA A 20 -5.69 -8.56 11.55
C ALA A 20 -5.90 -9.45 10.32
N CYS A 21 -6.95 -9.20 9.52
CA CYS A 21 -7.22 -9.92 8.28
C CYS A 21 -6.04 -9.83 7.29
N GLY A 22 -5.45 -8.65 7.11
CA GLY A 22 -4.25 -8.48 6.28
C GLY A 22 -3.01 -9.20 6.82
N HIS A 23 -2.88 -9.37 8.13
CA HIS A 23 -1.77 -10.16 8.68
C HIS A 23 -1.94 -11.65 8.43
N VAL A 24 -3.16 -12.19 8.60
CA VAL A 24 -3.44 -13.62 8.43
C VAL A 24 -3.74 -14.00 6.98
N GLY A 25 -4.02 -13.03 6.10
CA GLY A 25 -4.38 -13.27 4.70
C GLY A 25 -5.84 -13.71 4.50
N ASP A 26 -6.73 -13.42 5.45
CA ASP A 26 -8.13 -13.85 5.40
C ASP A 26 -8.98 -12.84 4.62
N ILE A 27 -9.05 -13.05 3.31
CA ILE A 27 -9.81 -12.17 2.41
C ILE A 27 -11.32 -12.29 2.61
N GLU A 28 -11.83 -13.47 2.99
CA GLU A 28 -13.27 -13.69 3.16
C GLU A 28 -13.80 -12.88 4.35
N LEU A 29 -13.08 -12.94 5.48
CA LEU A 29 -13.41 -12.10 6.64
C LEU A 29 -13.17 -10.62 6.34
N GLY A 30 -12.08 -10.29 5.64
CA GLY A 30 -11.78 -8.92 5.21
C GLY A 30 -12.92 -8.30 4.40
N ASP A 31 -13.37 -8.98 3.34
CA ASP A 31 -14.48 -8.52 2.49
C ASP A 31 -15.79 -8.43 3.27
N TRP A 32 -16.06 -9.36 4.19
CA TRP A 32 -17.22 -9.26 5.09
C TRP A 32 -17.18 -8.00 5.96
N ILE A 33 -16.01 -7.63 6.48
CA ILE A 33 -15.82 -6.39 7.25
C ILE A 33 -16.07 -5.17 6.36
N VAL A 34 -15.55 -5.14 5.13
CA VAL A 34 -15.80 -4.07 4.15
C VAL A 34 -17.30 -3.91 3.88
N ASP A 35 -17.98 -5.02 3.68
CA ASP A 35 -19.44 -5.08 3.51
C ASP A 35 -20.18 -4.51 4.73
N TYR A 36 -19.73 -4.84 5.93
CA TYR A 36 -20.30 -4.32 7.17
C TYR A 36 -20.12 -2.80 7.26
N ILE A 37 -18.92 -2.29 6.97
CA ILE A 37 -18.58 -0.86 6.97
C ILE A 37 -19.53 -0.10 6.05
N ALA A 38 -19.73 -0.59 4.81
CA ALA A 38 -20.62 0.01 3.83
C ALA A 38 -22.09 0.00 4.30
N LYS A 39 -22.57 -1.14 4.81
CA LYS A 39 -23.97 -1.29 5.28
C LYS A 39 -24.28 -0.43 6.49
N ASN A 40 -23.30 -0.20 7.36
CA ASN A 40 -23.49 0.57 8.60
C ASN A 40 -23.00 2.02 8.50
N GLN A 41 -22.50 2.45 7.33
CA GLN A 41 -21.99 3.79 7.09
C GLN A 41 -20.92 4.21 8.10
N VAL A 42 -19.99 3.31 8.41
CA VAL A 42 -18.86 3.63 9.30
C VAL A 42 -17.94 4.59 8.55
N ASN A 43 -17.82 5.82 9.04
CA ASN A 43 -16.98 6.84 8.42
C ASN A 43 -15.50 6.53 8.65
N PHE A 44 -14.71 6.58 7.59
CA PHE A 44 -13.27 6.35 7.64
C PHE A 44 -12.50 7.64 7.43
N GLY A 45 -11.53 7.89 8.32
CA GLY A 45 -10.44 8.81 8.08
C GLY A 45 -9.29 8.13 7.34
N VAL A 46 -8.15 8.80 7.30
CA VAL A 46 -6.91 8.30 6.67
C VAL A 46 -6.51 6.91 7.19
N SER A 47 -6.72 6.65 8.49
CA SER A 47 -6.46 5.34 9.12
C SER A 47 -7.33 4.23 8.55
N GLY A 48 -8.63 4.45 8.42
CA GLY A 48 -9.57 3.49 7.84
C GLY A 48 -9.17 3.10 6.42
N TYR A 49 -8.95 4.08 5.54
CA TYR A 49 -8.52 3.84 4.16
C TYR A 49 -7.18 3.08 4.09
N ARG A 50 -6.19 3.45 4.90
CA ARG A 50 -4.92 2.73 4.96
C ARG A 50 -5.09 1.27 5.38
N SER A 51 -5.99 0.98 6.32
CA SER A 51 -6.26 -0.40 6.75
C SER A 51 -6.94 -1.25 5.67
N LEU A 52 -7.84 -0.64 4.87
CA LEU A 52 -8.45 -1.29 3.70
C LEU A 52 -7.42 -1.62 2.63
N ILE A 53 -6.57 -0.64 2.27
CA ILE A 53 -5.48 -0.83 1.31
C ILE A 53 -4.56 -1.95 1.79
N PHE A 54 -4.13 -1.89 3.06
CA PHE A 54 -3.27 -2.91 3.65
C PHE A 54 -3.89 -4.31 3.60
N MET A 55 -5.15 -4.44 4.01
CA MET A 55 -5.86 -5.72 4.02
C MET A 55 -5.92 -6.33 2.62
N HIS A 56 -6.46 -5.59 1.64
CA HIS A 56 -6.57 -6.10 0.27
C HIS A 56 -5.20 -6.39 -0.36
N ALA A 57 -4.20 -5.53 -0.13
CA ALA A 57 -2.86 -5.72 -0.67
C ALA A 57 -2.20 -7.00 -0.13
N ARG A 58 -2.30 -7.23 1.18
CA ARG A 58 -1.75 -8.42 1.85
C ARG A 58 -2.48 -9.72 1.48
N CYS A 59 -3.76 -9.62 1.17
CA CYS A 59 -4.57 -10.73 0.67
C CYS A 59 -4.43 -10.96 -0.85
N GLY A 60 -3.57 -10.20 -1.55
CA GLY A 60 -3.32 -10.35 -2.98
C GLY A 60 -4.38 -9.71 -3.88
N ASN A 61 -5.38 -9.03 -3.33
CA ASN A 61 -6.37 -8.28 -4.11
C ASN A 61 -5.85 -6.87 -4.45
N LEU A 62 -4.75 -6.80 -5.19
CA LEU A 62 -4.05 -5.54 -5.50
C LEU A 62 -4.91 -4.55 -6.28
N ARG A 63 -5.82 -5.06 -7.14
CA ARG A 63 -6.76 -4.23 -7.90
C ARG A 63 -7.69 -3.44 -6.98
N GLU A 64 -8.23 -4.11 -5.96
CA GLU A 64 -9.12 -3.45 -4.99
C GLU A 64 -8.34 -2.50 -4.09
N ALA A 65 -7.16 -2.90 -3.64
CA ALA A 65 -6.27 -2.03 -2.87
C ALA A 65 -5.95 -0.73 -3.64
N LYS A 66 -5.68 -0.82 -4.95
CA LYS A 66 -5.48 0.35 -5.82
C LYS A 66 -6.74 1.20 -5.93
N ARG A 67 -7.92 0.59 -6.10
CA ARG A 67 -9.20 1.32 -6.14
C ARG A 67 -9.42 2.13 -4.87
N VAL A 68 -9.17 1.54 -3.70
CA VAL A 68 -9.29 2.22 -2.40
C VAL A 68 -8.31 3.39 -2.28
N LEU A 69 -7.07 3.26 -2.78
CA LEU A 69 -6.13 4.38 -2.84
C LEU A 69 -6.68 5.53 -3.70
N GLU A 70 -7.30 5.24 -4.83
CA GLU A 70 -7.86 6.25 -5.74
C GLU A 70 -9.06 6.99 -5.12
N GLU A 71 -9.85 6.30 -4.29
CA GLU A 71 -10.98 6.86 -3.53
C GLU A 71 -10.54 7.68 -2.31
N MET A 72 -9.31 7.48 -1.81
CA MET A 72 -8.82 8.11 -0.60
C MET A 72 -8.50 9.60 -0.80
N ASN A 73 -9.19 10.45 -0.04
CA ASN A 73 -8.79 11.85 0.12
C ASN A 73 -7.60 11.94 1.09
N GLY A 74 -6.58 12.73 0.75
CA GLY A 74 -5.38 12.87 1.58
C GLY A 74 -4.45 11.66 1.53
N ARG A 75 -4.29 11.05 0.34
CA ARG A 75 -3.24 10.05 0.07
C ARG A 75 -1.91 10.53 0.61
N ASP A 76 -1.23 9.64 1.35
CA ASP A 76 0.06 9.89 1.97
C ASP A 76 1.11 8.90 1.46
N ILE A 77 2.38 9.17 1.81
CA ILE A 77 3.50 8.29 1.47
C ILE A 77 3.28 6.84 1.91
N VAL A 78 2.60 6.62 3.04
CA VAL A 78 2.40 5.27 3.57
C VAL A 78 1.38 4.48 2.74
N SER A 79 0.32 5.14 2.27
CA SER A 79 -0.68 4.52 1.39
C SER A 79 -0.08 4.10 0.04
N TYR A 80 0.80 4.91 -0.54
CA TYR A 80 1.55 4.56 -1.75
C TYR A 80 2.58 3.44 -1.49
N ASN A 81 3.39 3.56 -0.45
CA ASN A 81 4.40 2.55 -0.12
C ASN A 81 3.76 1.17 0.11
N THR A 82 2.60 1.11 0.76
CA THR A 82 1.88 -0.15 0.98
C THR A 82 1.57 -0.86 -0.35
N LEU A 83 1.12 -0.12 -1.36
CA LEU A 83 0.84 -0.70 -2.68
C LEU A 83 2.09 -0.99 -3.49
N ILE A 84 3.07 -0.08 -3.49
CA ILE A 84 4.34 -0.26 -4.20
C ILE A 84 5.05 -1.53 -3.72
N SER A 85 5.17 -1.73 -2.40
CA SER A 85 5.74 -2.95 -1.83
C SER A 85 4.92 -4.20 -2.22
N ALA A 86 3.60 -4.09 -2.26
CA ALA A 86 2.73 -5.21 -2.60
C ALA A 86 2.83 -5.61 -4.08
N PHE A 87 2.88 -4.65 -5.01
CA PHE A 87 3.12 -4.93 -6.43
C PHE A 87 4.54 -5.46 -6.67
N SER A 88 5.55 -4.90 -6.00
CA SER A 88 6.92 -5.40 -6.06
C SER A 88 7.02 -6.85 -5.59
N ALA A 89 6.30 -7.24 -4.52
CA ALA A 89 6.30 -8.61 -4.00
C ALA A 89 5.54 -9.61 -4.88
N ASN A 90 4.63 -9.13 -5.74
CA ASN A 90 3.87 -9.95 -6.69
C ASN A 90 4.49 -9.96 -8.10
N GLU A 91 5.74 -9.48 -8.24
CA GLU A 91 6.50 -9.44 -9.50
C GLU A 91 5.83 -8.60 -10.61
N ASP A 92 4.87 -7.74 -10.27
CA ASP A 92 4.23 -6.82 -11.21
C ASP A 92 4.94 -5.46 -11.16
N GLY A 93 6.14 -5.44 -11.73
CA GLY A 93 7.01 -4.27 -11.73
C GLY A 93 6.48 -3.11 -12.59
N VAL A 94 5.65 -3.39 -13.62
CA VAL A 94 5.07 -2.33 -14.46
C VAL A 94 4.08 -1.50 -13.66
N GLU A 95 3.17 -2.15 -12.94
CA GLU A 95 2.17 -1.45 -12.16
C GLU A 95 2.77 -0.73 -10.94
N MET A 96 3.83 -1.31 -10.36
CA MET A 96 4.63 -0.65 -9.34
C MET A 96 5.23 0.67 -9.88
N LEU A 97 5.87 0.65 -11.06
CA LEU A 97 6.46 1.85 -11.66
C LEU A 97 5.41 2.92 -12.00
N ASN A 98 4.21 2.50 -12.42
CA ASN A 98 3.07 3.41 -12.62
C ASN A 98 2.68 4.10 -11.30
N LEU A 99 2.62 3.36 -10.19
CA LEU A 99 2.32 3.91 -8.87
C LEU A 99 3.41 4.87 -8.38
N PHE A 100 4.68 4.52 -8.58
CA PHE A 100 5.82 5.40 -8.26
C PHE A 100 5.74 6.71 -9.04
N SER A 101 5.52 6.63 -10.36
CA SER A 101 5.35 7.81 -11.21
C SER A 101 4.17 8.65 -10.73
N LYS A 102 3.05 8.00 -10.41
CA LYS A 102 1.84 8.69 -9.93
C LYS A 102 2.05 9.41 -8.60
N MET A 103 2.81 8.80 -7.68
CA MET A 103 3.18 9.38 -6.39
C MET A 103 3.92 10.72 -6.58
N LYS A 104 4.88 10.76 -7.52
CA LYS A 104 5.62 11.98 -7.87
C LYS A 104 4.73 13.03 -8.54
N GLU A 105 3.86 12.64 -9.47
CA GLU A 105 2.93 13.56 -10.14
C GLU A 105 2.02 14.31 -9.16
N VAL A 106 1.60 13.65 -8.08
CA VAL A 106 0.74 14.25 -7.06
C VAL A 106 1.53 14.99 -5.97
N GLY A 107 2.86 15.11 -6.14
CA GLY A 107 3.75 15.85 -5.23
C GLY A 107 4.04 15.14 -3.92
N ILE A 108 3.89 13.82 -3.85
CA ILE A 108 4.28 13.02 -2.69
C ILE A 108 5.71 12.54 -2.93
N GLU A 109 6.63 12.95 -2.07
CA GLU A 109 8.05 12.63 -2.19
C GLU A 109 8.31 11.16 -1.83
N PRO A 110 8.95 10.36 -2.71
CA PRO A 110 9.39 9.01 -2.39
C PRO A 110 10.36 8.95 -1.21
N ASP A 111 10.27 7.93 -0.36
CA ASP A 111 11.23 7.69 0.71
C ASP A 111 12.13 6.49 0.41
N ARG A 112 13.01 6.19 1.37
CA ARG A 112 13.93 5.05 1.29
C ARG A 112 13.21 3.72 1.02
N VAL A 113 12.00 3.52 1.58
CA VAL A 113 11.22 2.29 1.35
C VAL A 113 10.79 2.25 -0.11
N THR A 114 10.20 3.34 -0.60
CA THR A 114 9.76 3.47 -1.99
C THR A 114 10.88 3.10 -2.97
N TYR A 115 12.05 3.72 -2.82
CA TYR A 115 13.14 3.47 -3.76
C TYR A 115 13.75 2.07 -3.64
N THR A 116 13.73 1.46 -2.45
CA THR A 116 14.22 0.07 -2.28
C THR A 116 13.34 -0.91 -3.05
N ASP A 117 12.03 -0.70 -3.03
CA ASP A 117 11.07 -1.52 -3.79
C ASP A 117 11.24 -1.29 -5.30
N VAL A 118 11.37 -0.02 -5.73
CA VAL A 118 11.61 0.33 -7.13
C VAL A 118 12.87 -0.34 -7.67
N LEU A 119 13.97 -0.26 -6.94
CA LEU A 119 15.24 -0.88 -7.31
C LEU A 119 15.12 -2.41 -7.44
N THR A 120 14.41 -3.02 -6.49
CA THR A 120 14.18 -4.48 -6.48
C THR A 120 13.41 -4.89 -7.73
N ALA A 121 12.33 -4.20 -8.07
CA ALA A 121 11.56 -4.50 -9.26
C ALA A 121 12.33 -4.24 -10.56
N CYS A 122 13.08 -3.14 -10.67
CA CYS A 122 13.90 -2.86 -11.85
C CYS A 122 14.97 -3.95 -12.06
N SER A 123 15.54 -4.48 -10.98
CA SER A 123 16.43 -5.64 -11.05
C SER A 123 15.70 -6.90 -11.53
N CYS A 124 14.48 -7.16 -11.06
CA CYS A 124 13.67 -8.31 -11.50
C CYS A 124 13.24 -8.21 -12.97
N LEU A 125 12.96 -6.99 -13.45
CA LEU A 125 12.58 -6.71 -14.83
C LEU A 125 13.77 -6.67 -15.81
N GLY A 126 15.01 -6.79 -15.30
CA GLY A 126 16.22 -6.68 -16.13
C GLY A 126 16.47 -5.28 -16.68
N LEU A 127 15.90 -4.25 -16.05
CA LEU A 127 16.04 -2.84 -16.44
C LEU A 127 17.32 -2.20 -15.89
N LEU A 128 18.02 -2.87 -14.97
CA LEU A 128 19.30 -2.42 -14.42
C LEU A 128 20.43 -3.28 -14.99
N GLU A 129 21.36 -2.66 -15.71
CA GLU A 129 22.58 -3.32 -16.20
C GLU A 129 23.69 -3.40 -15.11
N GLU A 130 23.51 -2.78 -13.93
CA GLU A 130 24.58 -2.61 -12.92
C GLU A 130 24.46 -3.41 -11.61
N ASP A 131 25.64 -3.66 -11.01
CA ASP A 131 26.04 -4.63 -9.99
C ASP A 131 25.10 -4.75 -8.76
N GLN A 132 24.65 -5.98 -8.48
CA GLN A 132 23.85 -6.39 -7.33
C GLN A 132 24.45 -5.97 -5.96
N ARG A 133 25.75 -5.65 -5.89
CA ARG A 133 26.39 -5.15 -4.67
C ARG A 133 25.94 -3.73 -4.27
N THR A 134 25.56 -2.88 -5.22
CA THR A 134 25.17 -1.49 -4.96
C THR A 134 23.76 -1.38 -4.38
N LEU A 135 22.87 -2.31 -4.78
CA LEU A 135 21.51 -2.46 -4.23
C LEU A 135 21.46 -2.71 -2.73
N ARG A 136 22.55 -3.25 -2.16
CA ARG A 136 22.64 -3.59 -0.74
C ARG A 136 22.81 -2.36 0.17
N ASN A 137 23.13 -1.18 -0.39
CA ASN A 137 23.26 0.05 0.37
C ASN A 137 23.05 1.30 -0.51
N PRO A 138 21.80 1.65 -0.87
CA PRO A 138 21.54 2.85 -1.67
C PRO A 138 21.90 4.10 -0.84
N SER A 139 23.03 4.73 -1.15
CA SER A 139 23.32 6.09 -0.70
C SER A 139 22.44 7.08 -1.47
N ALA A 140 22.19 8.27 -0.91
CA ALA A 140 21.30 9.29 -1.47
C ALA A 140 21.58 9.64 -2.94
N ASP A 141 22.83 9.47 -3.39
CA ASP A 141 23.26 9.79 -4.76
C ASP A 141 22.63 8.87 -5.82
N HIS A 142 22.25 7.64 -5.46
CA HIS A 142 21.72 6.64 -6.41
C HIS A 142 20.23 6.81 -6.71
N TYR A 143 19.48 7.50 -5.83
CA TYR A 143 18.08 7.83 -6.08
C TYR A 143 17.92 8.82 -7.25
N SER A 144 18.92 9.68 -7.47
CA SER A 144 18.94 10.60 -8.62
C SER A 144 19.02 9.87 -9.97
N CYS A 145 19.75 8.75 -10.05
CA CYS A 145 19.89 7.96 -11.27
C CYS A 145 18.58 7.23 -11.62
N LEU A 146 17.79 6.82 -10.61
CA LEU A 146 16.47 6.25 -10.84
C LEU A 146 15.49 7.27 -11.42
N ASP A 147 15.57 8.51 -10.98
CA ASP A 147 14.76 9.59 -11.53
C ASP A 147 15.06 9.85 -13.01
N ASP A 148 16.32 9.70 -13.41
CA ASP A 148 16.75 9.80 -14.81
C ASP A 148 16.38 8.56 -15.65
N ILE A 149 16.37 7.36 -15.05
CA ILE A 149 15.97 6.11 -15.74
C ILE A 149 14.45 6.04 -15.95
N LEU A 150 13.67 6.69 -15.07
CA LEU A 150 12.20 6.64 -15.07
C LEU A 150 11.53 7.90 -15.67
N SER A 151 12.31 8.81 -16.26
CA SER A 151 11.84 9.99 -17.02
C SER A 151 11.83 9.73 -18.54
#